data_AF-A0A3D3F5D1-F1
#
_entry.id   AF-A0A3D3F5D1-F1
#
_cell.length_a   1.000
_cell.length_b   1.000
_cell.length_c   1.000
_cell.angle_alpha   90.00
_cell.angle_beta   90.00
_cell.angle_gamma   90.00
#
_symmetry.space_group_name_H-M   'P 1'
#
loop_
_entity.id
_entity.type
_entity.pdbx_description
1 polymer ?
#
loop_
_entity_poly.entity_id
_entity_poly.type
_entity_poly.pdbx_seq_one_letter_code
_entity_poly.pdbx_strand_id
1 'polypeptide(L)'
;FFLSISVLICTVFIYKQINAVFNAETGVDRKNIIVLETSLWYGAEDFIQVIKKENPNVVDASIALSAPYNSSYNHSGISWTGSKEGTKEMPFTQIFCDHNYANTFGLQVIQGQF
;
A
#
# COMPACT_ATOMS: atom_id res chain seq x y z
N PHE A 1 -6.91 -0.05 43.08
CA PHE A 1 -8.09 0.41 42.33
C PHE A 1 -7.71 1.35 41.17
N PHE A 2 -6.97 2.44 41.43
CA PHE A 2 -6.49 3.36 40.38
C PHE A 2 -5.75 2.67 39.23
N LEU A 3 -4.73 1.86 39.55
CA LEU A 3 -3.94 1.12 38.55
C LEU A 3 -4.81 0.25 37.64
N SER A 4 -5.80 -0.44 38.21
CA SER A 4 -6.72 -1.31 37.48
C SER A 4 -7.61 -0.51 36.51
N ILE A 5 -8.09 0.66 36.91
CA ILE A 5 -8.87 1.55 36.05
C ILE A 5 -7.99 2.07 34.90
N SER A 6 -6.77 2.51 35.19
CA SER A 6 -5.84 3.00 34.17
C SER A 6 -5.55 1.95 33.11
N VAL A 7 -5.28 0.69 33.51
CA VAL A 7 -5.07 -0.41 32.58
C VAL A 7 -6.30 -0.64 31.70
N LEU A 8 -7.50 -0.65 32.29
CA LEU A 8 -8.75 -0.86 31.54
C LEU A 8 -8.95 0.23 30.48
N ILE A 9 -8.72 1.51 30.84
CA ILE A 9 -8.79 2.62 29.90
C ILE A 9 -7.80 2.44 28.75
N CYS A 10 -6.53 2.11 29.05
CA CYS A 10 -5.52 1.83 28.03
C CYS A 10 -5.94 0.67 27.11
N THR A 11 -6.47 -0.42 27.67
CA THR A 11 -6.97 -1.55 26.88
C THR A 11 -8.08 -1.13 25.93
N VAL A 12 -9.03 -0.29 26.36
CA VAL A 12 -10.08 0.24 25.49
C VAL A 12 -9.51 1.07 24.33
N PHE A 13 -8.50 1.91 24.60
CA PHE A 13 -7.84 2.68 23.54
C PHE A 13 -7.04 1.80 22.57
N ILE A 14 -6.31 0.81 23.06
CA ILE A 14 -5.58 -0.15 22.22
C ILE A 14 -6.56 -0.95 21.37
N TYR A 15 -7.67 -1.41 21.97
CA TYR A 15 -8.72 -2.12 21.23
C TYR A 15 -9.29 -1.26 20.10
N LYS A 16 -9.61 0.00 20.36
CA LYS A 16 -10.09 0.93 19.32
C LYS A 16 -9.06 1.14 18.21
N GLN A 17 -7.78 1.25 18.54
CA GLN A 17 -6.69 1.38 17.57
C GLN A 17 -6.54 0.14 16.71
N ILE A 18 -6.51 -1.04 17.31
CA ILE A 18 -6.47 -2.33 16.60
C ILE A 18 -7.68 -2.44 15.66
N ASN A 19 -8.89 -2.16 16.16
CA ASN A 19 -10.09 -2.19 15.34
C ASN A 19 -10.01 -1.21 14.16
N ALA A 20 -9.49 0.00 14.37
CA ALA A 20 -9.28 0.95 13.28
C ALA A 20 -8.27 0.43 12.25
N VAL A 21 -7.13 -0.13 12.66
CA VAL A 21 -6.12 -0.65 11.72
C VAL A 21 -6.68 -1.76 10.82
N PHE A 22 -7.48 -2.67 11.38
CA PHE A 22 -8.04 -3.81 10.66
C PHE A 22 -9.32 -3.50 9.87
N ASN A 23 -10.16 -2.57 10.36
CA ASN A 23 -11.49 -2.32 9.77
C ASN A 23 -11.61 -0.95 9.10
N ALA A 24 -10.57 -0.10 9.12
CA ALA A 24 -10.61 1.15 8.37
C ALA A 24 -10.69 0.88 6.88
N GLU A 25 -11.64 1.57 6.23
CA GLU A 25 -11.76 1.64 4.80
C GLU A 25 -10.70 2.60 4.26
N THR A 26 -9.57 2.05 3.79
CA THR A 26 -8.41 2.84 3.34
C THR A 26 -8.38 3.07 1.83
N GLY A 27 -9.40 2.59 1.09
CA GLY A 27 -9.41 2.62 -0.38
C GLY A 27 -8.38 1.68 -1.03
N VAL A 28 -7.83 0.74 -0.26
CA VAL A 28 -6.85 -0.25 -0.70
C VAL A 28 -7.29 -1.62 -0.16
N ASP A 29 -7.34 -2.62 -1.03
CA ASP A 29 -7.50 -4.01 -0.60
C ASP A 29 -6.19 -4.57 -0.05
N ARG A 30 -6.29 -5.22 1.10
CA ARG A 30 -5.18 -5.87 1.81
C ARG A 30 -5.44 -7.36 2.03
N LYS A 31 -6.63 -7.84 1.65
CA LYS A 31 -7.08 -9.21 1.89
C LYS A 31 -6.45 -10.14 0.88
N ASN A 32 -5.89 -11.26 1.35
CA ASN A 32 -5.30 -12.30 0.51
C ASN A 32 -4.14 -11.83 -0.39
N ILE A 33 -3.45 -10.75 -0.03
CA ILE A 33 -2.26 -10.27 -0.74
C ILE A 33 -1.01 -10.72 0.02
N ILE A 34 -0.07 -11.33 -0.69
CA ILE A 34 1.25 -11.67 -0.17
C ILE A 34 2.25 -10.69 -0.79
N VAL A 35 2.96 -9.95 0.06
CA VAL A 35 4.05 -9.06 -0.38
C VAL A 35 5.37 -9.80 -0.25
N LEU A 36 6.07 -9.95 -1.36
CA LEU A 36 7.38 -10.60 -1.41
C LEU A 36 8.45 -9.55 -1.73
N GLU A 37 9.41 -9.40 -0.83
CA GLU A 37 10.59 -8.60 -1.11
C GLU A 37 11.53 -9.40 -2.00
N THR A 38 11.75 -8.90 -3.23
CA THR A 38 12.64 -9.53 -4.20
C THR A 38 13.54 -8.48 -4.85
N SER A 39 14.68 -8.91 -5.39
CA SER A 39 15.53 -8.07 -6.24
C SER A 39 15.29 -8.31 -7.73
N LEU A 40 14.10 -8.81 -8.10
CA LEU A 40 13.80 -9.33 -9.44
C LEU A 40 13.17 -8.30 -10.38
N TRP A 41 13.48 -7.00 -10.27
CA TRP A 41 12.80 -5.95 -11.06
C TRP A 41 12.69 -6.26 -12.57
N TYR A 42 13.77 -6.74 -13.17
CA TYR A 42 13.82 -7.06 -14.61
C TYR A 42 13.35 -8.47 -14.97
N GLY A 43 13.26 -9.39 -14.01
CA GLY A 43 12.89 -10.79 -14.22
C GLY A 43 11.55 -11.17 -13.60
N ALA A 44 10.81 -10.20 -13.07
CA ALA A 44 9.65 -10.52 -12.27
C ALA A 44 8.43 -10.89 -13.11
N GLU A 45 8.37 -10.51 -14.40
CA GLU A 45 7.34 -11.02 -15.31
C GLU A 45 7.44 -12.55 -15.43
N ASP A 46 8.64 -13.08 -15.72
CA ASP A 46 8.87 -14.53 -15.78
C ASP A 46 8.52 -15.22 -14.46
N PHE A 47 8.85 -14.59 -13.33
CA PHE A 47 8.51 -15.08 -12.00
C PHE A 47 7.00 -15.12 -11.75
N ILE A 48 6.27 -14.07 -12.16
CA ILE A 48 4.81 -14.02 -12.09
C ILE A 48 4.20 -15.15 -12.92
N GLN A 49 4.68 -15.35 -14.15
CA GLN A 49 4.20 -16.42 -15.03
C GLN A 49 4.41 -17.81 -14.40
N VAL A 50 5.58 -18.05 -13.81
CA VAL A 50 5.88 -19.30 -13.09
C VAL A 50 4.95 -19.46 -11.89
N ILE A 51 4.78 -18.45 -11.04
CA ILE A 51 3.90 -18.56 -9.86
C ILE A 51 2.46 -18.86 -10.26
N LYS A 52 1.92 -18.14 -11.27
CA LYS A 52 0.54 -18.35 -11.72
C LYS A 52 0.35 -19.74 -12.33
N LYS A 53 1.40 -20.30 -12.95
CA LYS A 53 1.40 -21.68 -13.47
C LYS A 53 1.46 -22.72 -12.35
N GLU A 54 2.34 -22.54 -11.38
CA GLU A 54 2.56 -23.51 -10.28
C GLU A 54 1.44 -23.47 -9.24
N ASN A 55 0.76 -22.33 -9.07
CA ASN A 55 -0.36 -22.18 -8.14
C ASN A 55 -1.56 -21.47 -8.79
N PRO A 56 -2.59 -22.21 -9.23
CA PRO A 56 -3.76 -21.64 -9.89
C PRO A 56 -4.64 -20.78 -8.96
N ASN A 57 -4.38 -20.79 -7.64
CA ASN A 57 -5.08 -19.90 -6.70
C ASN A 57 -4.54 -18.45 -6.72
N VAL A 58 -3.42 -18.20 -7.41
CA VAL A 58 -2.89 -16.85 -7.61
C VAL A 58 -3.63 -16.19 -8.77
N VAL A 59 -4.62 -15.38 -8.42
CA VAL A 59 -5.51 -14.71 -9.40
C VAL A 59 -4.83 -13.54 -10.11
N ASP A 60 -3.96 -12.80 -9.41
CA ASP A 60 -3.23 -11.65 -9.93
C ASP A 60 -1.87 -11.52 -9.22
N ALA A 61 -0.95 -10.81 -9.86
CA ALA A 61 0.33 -10.46 -9.30
C ALA A 61 0.83 -9.16 -9.94
N SER A 62 1.61 -8.40 -9.18
CA SER A 62 2.17 -7.12 -9.60
C SER A 62 3.56 -6.94 -9.01
N ILE A 63 4.39 -6.17 -9.71
CA ILE A 63 5.72 -5.73 -9.31
C ILE A 63 5.65 -4.26 -8.96
N ALA A 64 6.15 -3.94 -7.77
CA ALA A 64 6.27 -2.57 -7.32
C ALA A 64 7.43 -2.41 -6.35
N LEU A 65 7.87 -1.16 -6.18
CA LEU A 65 8.89 -0.80 -5.20
C LEU A 65 8.43 -1.10 -3.77
N SER A 66 7.12 -1.01 -3.51
CA SER A 66 6.50 -1.28 -2.22
C SER A 66 4.99 -1.47 -2.40
N ALA A 67 4.32 -1.99 -1.37
CA ALA A 67 2.86 -1.97 -1.27
C ALA A 67 2.39 -0.53 -0.90
N PRO A 68 1.12 -0.16 -1.17
CA PRO A 68 0.69 1.24 -1.07
C PRO A 68 0.61 1.76 0.38
N TYR A 69 0.69 0.86 1.35
CA TYR A 69 0.65 1.16 2.79
C TYR A 69 1.98 0.95 3.53
N ASN A 70 3.08 0.64 2.83
CA ASN A 70 4.37 0.38 3.45
C ASN A 70 5.59 0.99 2.73
N SER A 71 5.39 2.03 1.92
CA SER A 71 6.52 2.71 1.28
C SER A 71 7.35 3.51 2.29
N SER A 72 8.66 3.29 2.29
CA SER A 72 9.64 4.04 3.08
C SER A 72 10.19 5.28 2.35
N TYR A 73 9.76 5.51 1.11
CA TYR A 73 10.31 6.56 0.26
C TYR A 73 9.46 7.83 0.32
N ASN A 74 10.12 8.93 0.65
CA ASN A 74 9.54 10.27 0.61
C ASN A 74 10.24 11.07 -0.48
N HIS A 75 9.44 11.69 -1.34
CA HIS A 75 9.88 12.55 -2.41
C HIS A 75 9.27 13.94 -2.22
N SER A 76 9.97 14.95 -2.72
CA SER A 76 9.52 16.34 -2.77
C SER A 76 10.14 16.99 -4.02
N GLY A 77 9.83 18.26 -4.26
CA GLY A 77 10.40 19.04 -5.36
C GLY A 77 9.62 18.96 -6.67
N ILE A 78 8.45 18.33 -6.69
CA ILE A 78 7.57 18.33 -7.87
C ILE A 78 6.92 19.72 -8.03
N SER A 79 6.90 20.21 -9.27
CA SER A 79 6.12 21.39 -9.67
C SER A 79 5.54 21.21 -11.06
N TRP A 80 4.39 21.81 -11.30
CA TRP A 80 3.71 21.82 -12.60
C TRP A 80 3.12 23.20 -12.87
N THR A 81 2.75 23.46 -14.12
CA THR A 81 2.13 24.74 -14.50
C THR A 81 0.85 24.97 -13.69
N GLY A 82 0.81 26.07 -12.93
CA GLY A 82 -0.31 26.41 -12.04
C GLY A 82 -0.23 25.82 -10.62
N SER A 83 0.86 25.13 -10.25
CA SER A 83 1.06 24.71 -8.85
C SER A 83 1.24 25.92 -7.93
N LYS A 84 0.74 25.82 -6.69
CA LYS A 84 0.87 26.88 -5.68
C LYS A 84 2.29 26.98 -5.14
N GLU A 85 2.63 28.14 -4.58
CA GLU A 85 3.83 28.29 -3.76
C GLU A 85 3.76 27.34 -2.56
N GLY A 86 4.83 26.60 -2.30
CA GLY A 86 4.88 25.52 -1.29
C GLY A 86 4.59 24.11 -1.82
N THR A 87 4.05 23.93 -3.04
CA THR A 87 3.85 22.58 -3.62
C THR A 87 5.16 21.81 -3.75
N LYS A 88 6.28 22.50 -4.03
CA LYS A 88 7.61 21.87 -4.11
C LYS A 88 8.09 21.29 -2.78
N GLU A 89 7.58 21.78 -1.66
CA GLU A 89 8.01 21.32 -0.32
C GLU A 89 7.11 20.22 0.23
N MET A 90 5.97 19.96 -0.42
CA MET A 90 5.03 18.93 -0.01
C MET A 90 5.65 17.55 -0.18
N PRO A 91 5.81 16.77 0.90
CA PRO A 91 6.27 15.40 0.79
C PRO A 91 5.15 14.53 0.21
N PHE A 92 5.52 13.62 -0.69
CA PHE A 92 4.65 12.59 -1.21
C PHE A 92 5.44 11.30 -1.40
N THR A 93 4.73 10.19 -1.47
CA THR A 93 5.32 8.89 -1.78
C THR A 93 5.21 8.66 -3.28
N GLN A 94 6.34 8.33 -3.92
CA GLN A 94 6.38 7.81 -5.28
C GLN A 94 6.55 6.30 -5.22
N ILE A 95 5.67 5.56 -5.89
CA ILE A 95 5.76 4.11 -6.02
C ILE A 95 5.92 3.79 -7.49
N PHE A 96 7.09 3.28 -7.87
CA PHE A 96 7.27 2.66 -9.17
C PHE A 96 6.58 1.30 -9.15
N CYS A 97 5.70 1.07 -10.12
CA CYS A 97 4.90 -0.14 -10.21
C CYS A 97 4.54 -0.45 -11.67
N ASP A 98 4.13 -1.68 -11.93
CA ASP A 98 3.59 -2.10 -13.21
C ASP A 98 2.09 -1.73 -13.37
N HIS A 99 1.51 -2.07 -14.52
CA HIS A 99 0.10 -1.81 -14.84
C HIS A 99 -0.90 -2.67 -14.05
N ASN A 100 -0.45 -3.74 -13.39
CA ASN A 100 -1.32 -4.64 -12.62
C ASN A 100 -1.56 -4.12 -11.19
N TYR A 101 -0.73 -3.19 -10.72
CA TYR A 101 -0.71 -2.73 -9.34
C TYR A 101 -2.05 -2.20 -8.83
N ALA A 102 -2.75 -1.38 -9.61
CA ALA A 102 -4.08 -0.90 -9.23
C ALA A 102 -5.08 -2.04 -9.08
N ASN A 103 -5.05 -3.02 -9.99
CA ASN A 103 -5.95 -4.17 -9.92
C ASN A 103 -5.63 -5.06 -8.72
N THR A 104 -4.34 -5.36 -8.49
CA THR A 104 -3.87 -6.19 -7.37
C THR A 104 -4.27 -5.61 -6.00
N PHE A 105 -4.22 -4.29 -5.84
CA PHE A 105 -4.57 -3.61 -4.58
C PHE A 105 -5.99 -3.01 -4.57
N GLY A 106 -6.82 -3.29 -5.59
CA GLY A 106 -8.19 -2.78 -5.66
C GLY A 106 -8.30 -1.25 -5.70
N LEU A 107 -7.29 -0.56 -6.25
CA LEU A 107 -7.27 0.89 -6.35
C LEU A 107 -8.28 1.36 -7.41
N GLN A 108 -9.15 2.29 -7.03
CA GLN A 108 -10.11 2.87 -7.96
C GLN A 108 -9.52 4.08 -8.68
N VAL A 109 -9.31 3.96 -9.99
CA VAL A 109 -8.95 5.10 -10.84
C VAL A 109 -10.20 5.92 -11.15
N ILE A 110 -10.31 7.10 -10.57
CA ILE A 110 -11.47 7.99 -10.75
C ILE A 110 -11.48 8.65 -12.14
N GLN A 111 -10.31 8.84 -12.75
CA GLN A 111 -10.16 9.44 -14.07
C GLN A 111 -8.91 8.92 -14.78
N GLY A 112 -9.02 8.69 -16.09
CA GLY A 112 -7.90 8.20 -16.93
C GLY A 112 -7.81 6.68 -16.97
N GLN A 113 -6.61 6.19 -17.29
CA GLN A 113 -6.24 4.77 -17.29
C GLN A 113 -5.00 4.59 -16.41
N PHE A 114 -4.87 3.40 -15.83
CA PHE A 114 -3.72 3.01 -15.03
C PHE A 114 -2.59 2.47 -15.93
#